data_AF-A0A938B3W0-F1
#
_entry.id   AF-A0A938B3W0-F1
#
_cell.length_a   1.000
_cell.length_b   1.000
_cell.length_c   1.000
_cell.angle_alpha   90.00
_cell.angle_beta   90.00
_cell.angle_gamma   90.00
#
_symmetry.space_group_name_H-M   'P 1'
#
loop_
_entity.id
_entity.type
_entity.pdbx_description
1 polymer ?
#
loop_
_entity_poly.entity_id
_entity_poly.type
_entity_poly.pdbx_seq_one_letter_code
_entity_poly.pdbx_strand_id
1 'polypeptide(L)'
;MDRALAHSTNYRLVLYWLLGLAIGSVLLSQLPLPHTFTVVLIFVAATVKAWLVVWYFMHLRFEHMLIPALILTPMLAFAILLLVLYPDIAWR
;
A
#
# COMPACT_ATOMS: atom_id res chain seq x y z
N MET A 1 26.92 13.98 -27.41
CA MET A 1 26.68 14.90 -26.28
C MET A 1 25.21 14.79 -25.84
N ASP A 2 24.91 13.61 -25.28
CA ASP A 2 24.24 13.40 -23.99
C ASP A 2 22.75 13.73 -23.82
N ARG A 3 21.89 13.37 -24.79
CA ARG A 3 20.43 13.32 -24.58
C ARG A 3 19.90 11.95 -24.12
N ALA A 4 20.70 11.21 -23.37
CA ALA A 4 20.36 9.90 -22.81
C ALA A 4 20.25 9.89 -21.27
N LEU A 5 20.07 11.06 -20.63
CA LEU A 5 20.13 11.23 -19.17
C LEU A 5 18.76 11.46 -18.49
N ALA A 6 17.69 10.77 -18.89
CA ALA A 6 16.37 11.08 -18.32
C ALA A 6 15.33 9.94 -18.19
N HIS A 7 15.72 8.66 -18.12
CA HIS A 7 14.70 7.61 -17.94
C HIS A 7 15.03 6.46 -16.98
N SER A 8 16.05 6.60 -16.13
CA SER A 8 16.19 5.68 -15.00
C SER A 8 15.19 6.06 -13.91
N THR A 9 13.95 5.56 -14.04
CA THR A 9 12.98 5.57 -12.96
C THR A 9 13.66 5.07 -11.69
N ASN A 10 13.85 5.96 -10.72
CA ASN A 10 14.77 5.74 -9.62
C ASN A 10 14.06 4.90 -8.55
N TYR A 11 13.96 3.60 -8.79
CA TYR A 11 13.28 2.61 -7.94
C TYR A 11 13.68 2.71 -6.46
N ARG A 12 14.95 3.04 -6.19
CA ARG A 12 15.46 3.31 -4.84
C ARG A 12 14.72 4.45 -4.14
N LEU A 13 14.40 5.53 -4.86
CA LEU A 13 13.67 6.69 -4.34
C LEU A 13 12.25 6.30 -3.91
N VAL A 14 11.58 5.47 -4.70
CA VAL A 14 10.23 4.98 -4.41
C VAL A 14 10.23 4.03 -3.21
N LEU A 15 11.27 3.20 -3.08
CA LEU A 15 11.47 2.36 -1.90
C LEU A 15 11.64 3.20 -0.62
N TYR A 16 12.42 4.28 -0.66
CA TYR A 16 12.52 5.21 0.48
C TYR A 16 11.20 5.89 0.80
N TRP A 17 10.38 6.21 -0.21
CA TRP A 17 9.05 6.77 0.01
C TRP A 17 8.10 5.77 0.68
N LEU A 18 8.10 4.51 0.24
CA LEU A 18 7.33 3.43 0.89
C LEU A 18 7.78 3.24 2.34
N LEU A 19 9.08 3.25 2.59
CA LEU A 19 9.65 3.13 3.93
C LEU A 19 9.23 4.32 4.82
N GLY A 20 9.29 5.53 4.30
CA GLY A 20 8.84 6.74 4.99
C GLY A 20 7.35 6.70 5.34
N LEU A 21 6.50 6.29 4.38
CA LEU A 21 5.06 6.11 4.63
C LEU A 21 4.79 4.98 5.65
N ALA A 22 5.62 3.93 5.69
CA ALA A 22 5.50 2.85 6.68
C ALA A 22 5.85 3.32 8.09
N ILE A 23 7.00 3.97 8.25
CA ILE A 23 7.43 4.53 9.53
C ILE A 23 6.44 5.59 10.00
N GLY A 24 6.01 6.49 9.10
CA GLY A 24 5.02 7.52 9.39
C GLY A 24 3.70 6.95 9.91
N SER A 25 3.18 5.87 9.30
CA SER A 25 1.96 5.22 9.79
C SER A 25 2.11 4.60 11.18
N VAL A 26 3.28 4.02 11.50
CA VAL A 26 3.53 3.45 12.82
C VAL A 26 3.63 4.55 13.87
N LEU A 27 4.37 5.62 13.59
CA LEU A 27 4.51 6.75 14.50
C LEU A 27 3.16 7.44 14.77
N LEU A 28 2.34 7.62 13.74
CA LEU A 28 0.97 8.14 13.90
C LEU A 28 0.09 7.25 14.78
N SER A 29 0.25 5.94 14.68
CA SER A 29 -0.48 4.99 15.53
C SER A 29 -0.06 5.07 17.01
N GLN A 30 1.12 5.60 17.33
CA GLN A 30 1.61 5.76 18.70
C GLN A 30 1.19 7.11 19.31
N LEU A 31 0.71 8.05 18.50
CA LEU A 31 0.23 9.33 19.00
C LEU A 31 -1.17 9.17 19.60
N PRO A 32 -1.50 9.88 20.71
CA PRO A 32 -2.83 9.87 21.31
C PRO A 32 -3.80 10.73 20.50
N LEU A 33 -3.99 10.38 19.22
CA LEU A 33 -4.94 11.01 18.31
C LEU A 33 -6.32 10.35 18.45
N PRO A 34 -7.40 11.10 18.17
CA PRO A 34 -8.74 10.54 18.12
C PRO A 34 -8.79 9.35 17.15
N HIS A 35 -9.30 8.21 17.63
CA HIS A 35 -9.26 6.91 16.95
C HIS A 35 -9.71 6.98 15.48
N THR A 36 -10.80 7.71 15.21
CA THR A 36 -11.34 7.89 13.85
C THR A 36 -10.33 8.53 12.89
N PHE A 37 -9.58 9.54 13.34
CA PHE A 37 -8.58 10.21 12.51
C PHE A 37 -7.39 9.30 12.24
N THR A 38 -6.94 8.54 13.25
CA THR A 38 -5.85 7.56 13.10
C THR A 38 -6.22 6.49 12.07
N VAL A 39 -7.43 5.94 12.15
CA VAL A 39 -7.91 4.91 11.21
C VAL A 39 -7.95 5.44 9.78
N VAL A 40 -8.56 6.62 9.57
CA VAL A 40 -8.64 7.24 8.24
C VAL A 40 -7.26 7.49 7.66
N LEU A 41 -6.33 8.00 8.47
CA LEU A 41 -5.00 8.37 8.02
C LEU A 41 -4.13 7.14 7.70
N ILE A 42 -4.27 6.05 8.46
CA ILE A 42 -3.63 4.77 8.16
C ILE A 42 -4.19 4.19 6.85
N PHE A 43 -5.50 4.25 6.63
CA PHE A 43 -6.14 3.77 5.40
C PHE A 43 -5.67 4.56 4.17
N VAL A 44 -5.59 5.88 4.27
CA VAL A 44 -5.06 6.75 3.21
C VAL A 44 -3.60 6.40 2.93
N ALA A 45 -2.78 6.26 3.97
CA ALA A 45 -1.38 5.88 3.82
C ALA A 45 -1.21 4.50 3.17
N ALA A 46 -2.05 3.53 3.51
CA ALA A 46 -2.07 2.20 2.89
C ALA A 46 -2.45 2.27 1.41
N THR A 47 -3.46 3.08 1.06
CA THR A 47 -3.91 3.27 -0.32
C THR A 47 -2.81 3.89 -1.18
N VAL A 48 -2.14 4.94 -0.67
CA VAL A 48 -1.02 5.59 -1.38
C VAL A 48 0.14 4.60 -1.60
N LYS A 49 0.50 3.79 -0.60
CA LYS A 49 1.53 2.75 -0.75
C LYS A 49 1.15 1.75 -1.83
N ALA A 50 -0.09 1.26 -1.84
CA ALA A 50 -0.57 0.31 -2.84
C ALA A 50 -0.50 0.89 -4.25
N TRP A 51 -0.90 2.15 -4.44
CA TRP A 51 -0.81 2.84 -5.72
C TRP A 51 0.64 2.95 -6.21
N LEU A 52 1.54 3.31 -5.31
CA LEU A 52 2.97 3.42 -5.60
C LEU A 52 3.58 2.08 -6.02
N VAL A 53 3.18 0.99 -5.37
CA VAL A 53 3.60 -0.37 -5.72
C VAL A 53 3.09 -0.76 -7.11
N VAL A 54 1.82 -0.49 -7.43
CA VAL A 54 1.26 -0.78 -8.77
C VAL A 54 1.99 0.00 -9.86
N TRP A 55 2.24 1.29 -9.66
CA TRP A 55 2.89 2.13 -10.67
C TRP A 55 4.37 1.82 -10.88
N TYR A 56 5.12 1.58 -9.80
CA TYR A 56 6.59 1.50 -9.86
C TYR A 56 7.16 0.08 -9.73
N PHE A 57 6.48 -0.83 -9.05
CA PHE A 57 7.00 -2.17 -8.74
C PHE A 57 6.30 -3.28 -9.54
N MET A 58 5.04 -3.10 -9.95
CA MET A 58 4.31 -4.07 -10.78
C MET A 58 4.64 -3.99 -12.28
N HIS A 59 5.80 -3.44 -12.66
CA HIS A 59 6.39 -3.60 -14.00
C HIS A 59 6.83 -5.06 -14.26
N LEU A 60 6.01 -6.04 -13.89
CA LEU A 60 6.29 -7.44 -14.18
C LEU A 60 6.21 -7.64 -15.68
N ARG A 61 7.38 -7.86 -16.26
CA ARG A 61 7.65 -8.24 -17.65
C ARG A 61 6.97 -9.56 -18.07
N PHE A 62 6.30 -10.27 -17.15
CA PHE A 62 5.81 -11.63 -17.34
C PHE A 62 4.29 -11.69 -17.12
N GLU A 63 3.61 -11.89 -18.25
CA GLU A 63 2.20 -12.29 -18.43
C GLU A 63 1.13 -11.43 -17.74
N HIS A 64 0.36 -10.72 -18.57
CA HIS A 64 -0.80 -9.89 -18.21
C HIS A 64 -1.84 -10.63 -17.34
N MET A 65 -1.82 -11.96 -17.32
CA MET A 65 -2.73 -12.81 -16.54
C MET A 65 -2.34 -12.94 -15.06
N LEU A 66 -1.07 -12.75 -14.70
CA LEU A 66 -0.59 -12.85 -13.31
C LEU A 66 -0.83 -11.56 -12.51
N ILE A 67 -0.91 -10.42 -13.19
CA ILE A 67 -1.17 -9.10 -12.58
C ILE A 67 -2.52 -9.08 -11.82
N PRO A 68 -3.67 -9.45 -12.44
CA PRO A 68 -4.93 -9.46 -11.71
C PRO A 68 -4.91 -10.50 -10.59
N ALA A 69 -4.29 -11.67 -10.75
CA ALA A 69 -4.21 -12.67 -9.69
C ALA A 69 -3.45 -12.13 -8.44
N LEU A 70 -2.35 -11.40 -8.65
CA LEU A 70 -1.54 -10.83 -7.58
C LEU A 70 -2.25 -9.67 -6.84
N ILE A 71 -3.09 -8.90 -7.53
CA ILE A 71 -3.92 -7.84 -6.93
C ILE A 71 -5.15 -8.43 -6.25
N LEU A 72 -5.78 -9.42 -6.87
CA LEU A 72 -7.02 -10.03 -6.39
C LEU A 72 -6.77 -10.84 -5.12
N THR A 73 -5.62 -11.51 -4.99
CA THR A 73 -5.26 -12.30 -3.79
C THR A 73 -5.31 -11.47 -2.49
N PRO A 74 -4.58 -10.34 -2.35
CA PRO A 74 -4.66 -9.51 -1.15
C PRO A 74 -6.01 -8.81 -0.99
N MET A 75 -6.70 -8.42 -2.08
CA MET A 75 -8.05 -7.85 -1.99
C MET A 75 -9.06 -8.87 -1.44
N LEU A 76 -9.01 -10.11 -1.92
CA LEU A 76 -9.88 -11.19 -1.48
C LEU A 76 -9.58 -11.54 -0.02
N ALA A 77 -8.30 -11.64 0.35
CA ALA A 77 -7.88 -11.85 1.73
C ALA A 77 -8.40 -10.73 2.65
N PHE A 78 -8.34 -9.48 2.21
CA PHE A 78 -8.87 -8.34 2.98
C PHE A 78 -10.41 -8.39 3.12
N ALA A 79 -11.13 -8.72 2.05
CA ALA A 79 -12.58 -8.88 2.09
C ALA A 79 -13.02 -10.02 3.03
N ILE A 80 -12.31 -11.16 2.99
CA ILE A 80 -12.54 -12.28 3.91
C ILE A 80 -12.25 -11.84 5.35
N LEU A 81 -11.14 -11.13 5.58
CA LEU A 81 -10.79 -10.61 6.90
C LEU A 81 -11.89 -9.70 7.45
N LEU A 82 -12.44 -8.79 6.65
CA LEU A 82 -13.56 -7.93 7.06
C LEU A 82 -14.81 -8.74 7.41
N LEU A 83 -15.17 -9.75 6.60
CA LEU A 83 -16.33 -10.61 6.86
C LEU A 83 -16.18 -11.44 8.13
N VAL A 84 -14.98 -11.97 8.38
CA VAL A 84 -14.69 -12.79 9.57
C VAL A 84 -14.60 -11.92 10.83
N LEU A 85 -14.06 -10.71 10.71
CA LEU A 85 -13.83 -9.82 11.85
C LEU A 85 -15.07 -8.99 12.21
N TYR A 86 -15.96 -8.71 11.24
CA TYR A 86 -17.21 -7.98 11.49
C TYR A 86 -18.07 -8.58 12.61
N PRO A 87 -18.37 -9.90 12.64
CA PRO A 87 -19.15 -10.46 13.75
C PRO A 87 -18.38 -10.36 15.08
N ASP A 88 -17.07 -10.53 15.10
CA ASP A 88 -16.27 -10.46 16.34
C ASP A 88 -16.25 -9.04 16.95
N ILE A 89 -16.24 -8.01 16.10
CA ILE A 89 -16.35 -6.61 16.54
C ILE A 89 -17.79 -6.25 16.92
N ALA A 90 -18.78 -6.74 16.17
CA ALA A 90 -20.18 -6.38 16.37
C ALA A 90 -20.85 -7.10 17.55
N TRP A 91 -20.34 -8.26 17.97
CA TRP A 91 -20.85 -9.02 19.13
C TRP A 91 -20.14 -8.68 20.46
N ARG A 92 -19.25 -7.68 20.48
CA ARG A 92 -18.71 -7.08 21.72
C ARG A 92 -19.52 -5.86 22.15
#